data_AF-A0A916K5C6-F1
#
_entry.id   AF-A0A916K5C6-F1
#
_cell.length_a   1.000
_cell.length_b   1.000
_cell.length_c   1.000
_cell.angle_alpha   90.00
_cell.angle_beta   90.00
_cell.angle_gamma   90.00
#
_symmetry.space_group_name_H-M   'P 1'
#
loop_
_entity.id
_entity.type
_entity.pdbx_description
1 polymer ?
#
loop_
_entity_poly.entity_id
_entity_poly.type
_entity_poly.pdbx_seq_one_letter_code
_entity_poly.pdbx_strand_id
1 'polypeptide(L)'
;MNFTLKRSRRYVRATLILFVILLLLSAWKSYYARSKMTAYAHAAEFQAQGRQLEAEEAYIRVQSMRAFDYKERETAAALSALRPLTELYHTAAQISADIEAARNVGDVPTLVKAAEQWSQMKQAAAGQDEKTRSAFAQSEAEYKPDQRLSDAFAQVKKNLTAGLESWTAGKNAGEGDRMLAYLVQIPAAYYPNEKTKTAELNRLGQKYGQARLNAVLKGTALAEALGESDKLLQLYAAYRLDSAWISGKVEPFIQTVLSGQLDKNDVKGFLGNVRLLQEHPAVVKPGSKTEAYVRTSVQKLLSRARQLADARKFQDAVELYSLLSSYQNTENELLETEQRWMETDPARLLGKAAGEDRDFSYMTSVKGKWGAKAIAAGLAENKTLILARLLQDGSVSKTEVEVGKGVTVTSIQLNDSIGGNASPVLLLEAASKNRKSRYLVYEALPQELRLLLDLEADSYTLVRKGDVQFDNPAGEGPGSKVAYEYRDGGLRQTQQTQQPPQQPQAPPQQSYKLVTVEDLPNSKAENVRFECDIVTVDGSNALGESDNQYVLLTGSGNGAKANWKRGNALITGMYTGAEQMKIGSQTVNVYRVQVLEVHYP
;
A
#
# COMPACT_ATOMS: atom_id res chain seq x y z
N MET A 1 8.69 -114.01 66.38
CA MET A 1 9.94 -113.98 65.58
C MET A 1 9.74 -113.80 64.06
N ASN A 2 8.56 -113.34 63.57
CA ASN A 2 8.31 -113.09 62.12
C ASN A 2 8.18 -111.60 61.74
N PHE A 3 8.13 -110.67 62.72
CA PHE A 3 8.08 -109.23 62.48
C PHE A 3 9.47 -108.61 62.22
N THR A 4 10.53 -109.18 62.80
CA THR A 4 11.93 -108.74 62.65
C THR A 4 12.51 -109.07 61.27
N LEU A 5 12.17 -110.24 60.68
CA LEU A 5 12.62 -110.66 59.35
C LEU A 5 11.96 -109.86 58.20
N LYS A 6 10.68 -109.46 58.34
CA LYS A 6 10.00 -108.60 57.35
C LYS A 6 10.54 -107.17 57.35
N ARG A 7 10.89 -106.62 58.53
CA ARG A 7 11.58 -105.33 58.65
C ARG A 7 12.98 -105.39 58.01
N SER A 8 13.77 -106.42 58.33
CA SER A 8 15.09 -106.68 57.72
C SER A 8 15.03 -106.73 56.18
N ARG A 9 14.09 -107.47 55.58
CA ARG A 9 13.93 -107.53 54.11
C ARG A 9 13.53 -106.18 53.48
N ARG A 10 12.78 -105.33 54.20
CA ARG A 10 12.47 -103.97 53.75
C ARG A 10 13.70 -103.07 53.80
N TYR A 11 14.54 -103.18 54.84
CA TYR A 11 15.82 -102.48 54.91
C TYR A 11 16.77 -102.93 53.81
N VAL A 12 16.95 -104.25 53.59
CA VAL A 12 17.81 -104.78 52.51
C VAL A 12 17.34 -104.31 51.13
N ARG A 13 16.03 -104.34 50.84
CA ARG A 13 15.47 -103.82 49.58
C ARG A 13 15.66 -102.31 49.46
N ALA A 14 15.44 -101.54 50.53
CA ALA A 14 15.68 -100.11 50.55
C ALA A 14 17.16 -99.77 50.33
N THR A 15 18.09 -100.53 50.93
CA THR A 15 19.54 -100.39 50.73
C THR A 15 19.96 -100.76 49.32
N LEU A 16 19.39 -101.81 48.72
CA LEU A 16 19.64 -102.16 47.31
C LEU A 16 19.15 -101.08 46.34
N ILE A 17 17.93 -100.55 46.56
CA ILE A 17 17.40 -99.44 45.76
C ILE A 17 18.27 -98.19 45.93
N LEU A 18 18.67 -97.86 47.16
CA LEU A 18 19.59 -96.77 47.45
C LEU A 18 20.93 -96.96 46.73
N PHE A 19 21.48 -98.17 46.73
CA PHE A 19 22.74 -98.49 46.04
C PHE A 19 22.62 -98.33 44.52
N VAL A 20 21.51 -98.78 43.91
CA VAL A 20 21.24 -98.56 42.47
C VAL A 20 21.10 -97.07 42.17
N ILE A 21 20.40 -96.30 43.02
CA ILE A 21 20.29 -94.84 42.87
C ILE A 21 21.67 -94.18 42.97
N LEU A 22 22.51 -94.58 43.94
CA LEU A 22 23.86 -94.05 44.09
C LEU A 22 24.75 -94.40 42.88
N LEU A 23 24.63 -95.60 42.31
CA LEU A 23 25.33 -95.98 41.09
C LEU A 23 24.86 -95.17 39.88
N LEU A 24 23.55 -94.97 39.71
CA LEU A 24 23.01 -94.14 38.64
C LEU A 24 23.43 -92.68 38.79
N LEU A 25 23.40 -92.13 40.00
CA LEU A 25 23.90 -90.79 40.30
C LEU A 25 25.41 -90.67 40.04
N SER A 26 26.19 -91.71 40.37
CA SER A 26 27.63 -91.75 40.09
C SER A 26 27.89 -91.81 38.59
N ALA A 27 27.20 -92.67 37.84
CA ALA A 27 27.34 -92.77 36.38
C ALA A 27 26.92 -91.46 35.69
N TRP A 28 25.80 -90.86 36.13
CA TRP A 28 25.34 -89.56 35.66
C TRP A 28 26.37 -88.45 35.96
N LYS A 29 26.90 -88.39 37.18
CA LYS A 29 27.93 -87.42 37.57
C LYS A 29 29.23 -87.61 36.78
N SER A 30 29.67 -88.85 36.56
CA SER A 30 30.85 -89.16 35.74
C SER A 30 30.67 -88.78 34.28
N TYR A 31 29.50 -89.07 33.69
CA TYR A 31 29.15 -88.64 32.34
C TYR A 31 29.14 -87.11 32.24
N TYR A 32 28.53 -86.43 33.20
CA TYR A 32 28.44 -84.98 33.24
C TYR A 32 29.80 -84.31 33.41
N ALA A 33 30.66 -84.86 34.28
CA ALA A 33 32.03 -84.40 34.46
C ALA A 33 32.83 -84.54 33.15
N ARG A 34 32.72 -85.68 32.45
CA ARG A 34 33.36 -85.88 31.14
C ARG A 34 32.83 -84.87 30.10
N SER A 35 31.52 -84.67 30.04
CA SER A 35 30.90 -83.70 29.14
C SER A 35 31.41 -82.28 29.38
N LYS A 36 31.50 -81.85 30.65
CA LYS A 36 32.03 -80.54 31.03
C LYS A 36 33.52 -80.40 30.70
N MET A 37 34.33 -81.43 30.93
CA MET A 37 35.75 -81.43 30.56
C MET A 37 35.95 -81.30 29.04
N THR A 38 35.17 -82.03 28.24
CA THR A 38 35.22 -81.92 26.77
C THR A 38 34.76 -80.55 26.29
N ALA A 39 33.68 -80.00 26.87
CA ALA A 39 33.20 -78.67 26.53
C ALA A 39 34.24 -77.58 26.85
N TYR A 40 34.94 -77.69 27.98
CA TYR A 40 36.06 -76.79 28.31
C TYR A 40 37.21 -76.94 27.31
N ALA A 41 37.57 -78.17 26.92
CA ALA A 41 38.64 -78.41 25.97
C ALA A 41 38.35 -77.76 24.61
N HIS A 42 37.10 -77.89 24.11
CA HIS A 42 36.68 -77.21 22.88
C HIS A 42 36.69 -75.68 23.02
N ALA A 43 36.25 -75.14 24.15
CA ALA A 43 36.28 -73.69 24.40
C ALA A 43 37.72 -73.14 24.38
N ALA A 44 38.65 -73.85 25.02
CA ALA A 44 40.07 -73.51 25.02
C ALA A 44 40.70 -73.65 23.61
N GLU A 45 40.27 -74.64 22.84
CA GLU A 45 40.70 -74.82 21.45
C GLU A 45 40.23 -73.67 20.55
N PHE A 46 38.95 -73.27 20.63
CA PHE A 46 38.44 -72.11 19.89
C PHE A 46 39.20 -70.84 20.27
N GLN A 47 39.46 -70.63 21.56
CA GLN A 47 40.24 -69.49 22.03
C GLN A 47 41.67 -69.50 21.48
N ALA A 48 42.32 -70.67 21.42
CA ALA A 48 43.67 -70.82 20.87
C ALA A 48 43.71 -70.61 19.35
N GLN A 49 42.63 -70.95 18.64
CA GLN A 49 42.46 -70.70 17.21
C GLN A 49 42.08 -69.25 16.88
N GLY A 50 41.92 -68.39 17.89
CA GLY A 50 41.50 -67.00 17.70
C GLY A 50 40.00 -66.81 17.45
N ARG A 51 39.20 -67.88 17.54
CA ARG A 51 37.74 -67.89 17.30
C ARG A 51 36.98 -67.41 18.54
N GLN A 52 37.00 -66.09 18.77
CA GLN A 52 36.58 -65.49 20.05
C GLN A 52 35.09 -65.72 20.37
N LEU A 53 34.20 -65.61 19.36
CA LEU A 53 32.76 -65.80 19.52
C LEU A 53 32.44 -67.26 19.92
N GLU A 54 32.98 -68.22 19.18
CA GLU A 54 32.75 -69.64 19.45
C GLU A 54 33.39 -70.08 20.77
N ALA A 55 34.51 -69.46 21.15
CA ALA A 55 35.12 -69.66 22.46
C ALA A 55 34.21 -69.16 23.59
N GLU A 56 33.65 -67.95 23.48
CA GLU A 56 32.75 -67.40 24.50
C GLU A 56 31.48 -68.25 24.63
N GLU A 57 30.82 -68.61 23.53
CA GLU A 57 29.63 -69.48 23.58
C GLU A 57 29.94 -70.84 24.23
N ALA A 58 31.11 -71.41 23.93
CA ALA A 58 31.55 -72.66 24.52
C ALA A 58 31.86 -72.51 26.02
N TYR A 59 32.48 -71.40 26.45
CA TYR A 59 32.73 -71.13 27.87
C TYR A 59 31.45 -70.80 28.65
N ILE A 60 30.48 -70.09 28.06
CA ILE A 60 29.14 -69.87 28.65
C ILE A 60 28.45 -71.22 28.86
N ARG A 61 28.55 -72.12 27.88
CA ARG A 61 28.03 -73.48 27.99
C ARG A 61 28.69 -74.25 29.13
N VAL A 62 30.01 -74.15 29.30
CA VAL A 62 30.74 -74.75 30.45
C VAL A 62 30.26 -74.16 31.78
N GLN A 63 30.09 -72.84 31.86
CA GLN A 63 29.61 -72.15 33.06
C GLN A 63 28.16 -72.53 33.43
N SER A 64 27.32 -72.83 32.43
CA SER A 64 25.95 -73.29 32.67
C SER A 64 25.88 -74.69 33.31
N MET A 65 26.97 -75.46 33.24
CA MET A 65 27.03 -76.83 33.74
C MET A 65 27.35 -76.91 35.24
N ARG A 66 26.35 -76.74 36.12
CA ARG A 66 26.57 -76.58 37.59
C ARG A 66 26.73 -77.87 38.41
N ALA A 67 26.55 -79.05 37.84
CA ALA A 67 26.56 -80.30 38.63
C ALA A 67 27.96 -80.79 39.05
N PHE A 68 29.03 -80.14 38.56
CA PHE A 68 30.43 -80.49 38.86
C PHE A 68 31.32 -79.26 38.73
N ASP A 69 32.15 -78.97 39.75
CA ASP A 69 33.10 -77.87 39.73
C ASP A 69 34.36 -78.30 38.97
N TYR A 70 34.58 -77.68 37.81
CA TYR A 70 35.76 -77.93 36.98
C TYR A 70 36.21 -76.65 36.32
N LYS A 71 37.37 -76.14 36.77
CA LYS A 71 38.00 -74.93 36.24
C LYS A 71 37.09 -73.69 36.24
N GLU A 72 36.20 -73.56 37.23
CA GLU A 72 35.23 -72.46 37.29
C GLU A 72 35.90 -71.08 37.27
N ARG A 73 37.04 -70.94 37.97
CA ARG A 73 37.77 -69.67 38.06
C ARG A 73 38.42 -69.32 36.73
N GLU A 74 39.00 -70.31 36.05
CA GLU A 74 39.62 -70.17 34.74
C GLU A 74 38.58 -69.90 33.66
N THR A 75 37.41 -70.55 33.70
CA THR A 75 36.28 -70.24 32.83
C THR A 75 35.77 -68.82 33.05
N ALA A 76 35.61 -68.38 34.30
CA ALA A 76 35.21 -67.00 34.60
C ALA A 76 36.26 -65.98 34.14
N ALA A 77 37.55 -66.26 34.33
CA ALA A 77 38.64 -65.41 33.85
C ALA A 77 38.71 -65.36 32.32
N ALA A 78 38.53 -66.50 31.65
CA ALA A 78 38.48 -66.58 30.19
C ALA A 78 37.30 -65.78 29.63
N LEU A 79 36.10 -65.94 30.20
CA LEU A 79 34.92 -65.14 29.82
C LEU A 79 35.16 -63.63 30.05
N SER A 80 35.76 -63.25 31.18
CA SER A 80 36.08 -61.84 31.44
C SER A 80 37.09 -61.27 30.45
N ALA A 81 38.02 -62.09 29.94
CA ALA A 81 39.01 -61.68 28.95
C ALA A 81 38.44 -61.66 27.51
N LEU A 82 37.49 -62.55 27.19
CA LEU A 82 36.84 -62.66 25.88
C LEU A 82 35.79 -61.58 25.65
N ARG A 83 35.02 -61.24 26.68
CA ARG A 83 33.89 -60.31 26.62
C ARG A 83 34.16 -59.00 25.87
N PRO A 84 35.23 -58.22 26.15
CA PRO A 84 35.47 -56.98 25.41
C PRO A 84 35.75 -57.23 23.91
N LEU A 85 36.31 -58.39 23.55
CA LEU A 85 36.57 -58.75 22.16
C LEU A 85 35.30 -59.20 21.45
N THR A 86 34.46 -60.02 22.09
CA THR A 86 33.21 -60.50 21.51
C THR A 86 32.13 -59.43 21.43
N GLU A 87 32.11 -58.47 22.37
CA GLU A 87 31.28 -57.26 22.28
C GLU A 87 31.57 -56.46 21.00
N LEU A 88 32.81 -56.43 20.49
CA LEU A 88 33.13 -55.81 19.20
C LEU A 88 32.44 -56.54 18.03
N TYR A 89 32.50 -57.87 18.00
CA TYR A 89 31.84 -58.65 16.95
C TYR A 89 30.32 -58.48 17.00
N HIS A 90 29.71 -58.56 18.19
CA HIS A 90 28.28 -58.35 18.34
C HIS A 90 27.86 -56.95 17.88
N THR A 91 28.64 -55.92 18.22
CA THR A 91 28.37 -54.54 17.80
C THR A 91 28.53 -54.38 16.29
N ALA A 92 29.59 -54.94 15.69
CA ALA A 92 29.79 -54.91 14.23
C ALA A 92 28.67 -55.64 13.48
N ALA A 93 28.23 -56.80 13.99
CA ALA A 93 27.12 -57.57 13.45
C ALA A 93 25.81 -56.77 13.53
N GLN A 94 25.54 -56.13 14.67
CA GLN A 94 24.35 -55.29 14.87
C GLN A 94 24.35 -54.09 13.93
N ILE A 95 25.46 -53.34 13.85
CA ILE A 95 25.62 -52.22 12.91
C ILE A 95 25.35 -52.70 11.48
N SER A 96 25.89 -53.85 11.10
CA SER A 96 25.71 -54.41 9.76
C SER A 96 24.28 -54.87 9.47
N ALA A 97 23.57 -55.36 10.49
CA ALA A 97 22.14 -55.68 10.39
C ALA A 97 21.29 -54.40 10.26
N ASP A 98 21.60 -53.37 11.05
CA ASP A 98 20.92 -52.07 11.02
C ASP A 98 21.12 -51.38 9.67
N ILE A 99 22.32 -51.47 9.08
CA ILE A 99 22.61 -50.95 7.73
C ILE A 99 21.71 -51.61 6.69
N GLU A 100 21.61 -52.95 6.68
CA GLU A 100 20.78 -53.66 5.71
C GLU A 100 19.28 -53.39 5.93
N ALA A 101 18.82 -53.36 7.18
CA ALA A 101 17.44 -53.04 7.50
C ALA A 101 17.07 -51.63 7.03
N ALA A 102 17.92 -50.63 7.34
CA ALA A 102 17.71 -49.24 6.95
C ALA A 102 17.80 -49.03 5.43
N ARG A 103 18.72 -49.74 4.76
CA ARG A 103 18.85 -49.73 3.29
C ARG A 103 17.56 -50.17 2.59
N ASN A 104 16.90 -51.22 3.10
CA ASN A 104 15.70 -51.79 2.47
C ASN A 104 14.49 -50.84 2.49
N VAL A 105 14.37 -50.01 3.53
CA VAL A 105 13.27 -49.05 3.68
C VAL A 105 13.66 -47.60 3.37
N GLY A 106 14.94 -47.35 3.08
CA GLY A 106 15.47 -46.02 2.81
C GLY A 106 15.53 -45.10 4.04
N ASP A 107 15.77 -45.65 5.22
CA ASP A 107 15.87 -44.91 6.48
C ASP A 107 17.25 -44.26 6.65
N VAL A 108 17.39 -43.03 6.12
CA VAL A 108 18.63 -42.26 6.20
C VAL A 108 19.07 -41.95 7.64
N PRO A 109 18.19 -41.50 8.55
CA PRO A 109 18.56 -41.30 9.95
C PRO A 109 19.25 -42.52 10.59
N THR A 110 18.71 -43.73 10.36
CA THR A 110 19.31 -44.97 10.88
C THR A 110 20.67 -45.27 10.22
N LEU A 111 20.82 -45.03 8.91
CA LEU A 111 22.11 -45.17 8.22
C LEU A 111 23.17 -44.19 8.74
N VAL A 112 22.80 -42.94 8.98
CA VAL A 112 23.71 -41.92 9.54
C VAL A 112 24.17 -42.34 10.93
N LYS A 113 23.24 -42.77 11.78
CA LYS A 113 23.57 -43.28 13.12
C LYS A 113 24.51 -44.50 13.06
N ALA A 114 24.25 -45.44 12.16
CA ALA A 114 25.12 -46.61 11.97
C ALA A 114 26.54 -46.22 11.50
N ALA A 115 26.65 -45.22 10.61
CA ALA A 115 27.94 -44.69 10.17
C ALA A 115 28.71 -43.99 11.31
N GLU A 116 28.01 -43.20 12.14
CA GLU A 116 28.60 -42.55 13.32
C GLU A 116 29.08 -43.57 14.34
N GLN A 117 28.27 -44.58 14.64
CA GLN A 117 28.63 -45.68 15.56
C GLN A 117 29.84 -46.46 15.05
N TRP A 118 29.87 -46.80 13.76
CA TRP A 118 31.01 -47.49 13.15
C TRP A 118 32.29 -46.64 13.20
N SER A 119 32.20 -45.36 12.86
CA SER A 119 33.33 -44.42 12.93
C SER A 119 33.88 -44.29 14.36
N GLN A 120 33.00 -44.19 15.37
CA GLN A 120 33.39 -44.17 16.78
C GLN A 120 34.09 -45.46 17.20
N MET A 121 33.57 -46.61 16.78
CA MET A 121 34.18 -47.92 17.05
C MET A 121 35.57 -48.03 16.41
N LYS A 122 35.73 -47.56 15.17
CA LYS A 122 37.02 -47.52 14.46
C LYS A 122 38.05 -46.62 15.15
N GLN A 123 37.62 -45.45 15.64
CA GLN A 123 38.47 -44.55 16.42
C GLN A 123 38.85 -45.13 17.77
N ALA A 124 37.89 -45.74 18.48
CA ALA A 124 38.12 -46.36 19.78
C ALA A 124 39.12 -47.53 19.69
N ALA A 125 39.01 -48.37 18.66
CA ALA A 125 39.91 -49.51 18.44
C ALA A 125 41.36 -49.08 18.15
N ALA A 126 41.57 -47.93 17.50
CA ALA A 126 42.91 -47.46 17.14
C ALA A 126 43.82 -47.17 18.34
N GLY A 127 43.25 -46.82 19.50
CA GLY A 127 43.99 -46.53 20.74
C GLY A 127 44.19 -47.71 21.69
N GLN A 128 43.75 -48.91 21.31
CA GLN A 128 43.74 -50.10 22.18
C GLN A 128 44.92 -51.04 21.93
N ASP A 129 45.02 -52.07 22.76
CA ASP A 129 46.05 -53.10 22.67
C ASP A 129 45.96 -53.92 21.36
N GLU A 130 47.03 -54.67 21.04
CA GLU A 130 47.14 -55.42 19.79
C GLU A 130 46.01 -56.45 19.61
N LYS A 131 45.55 -57.07 20.70
CA LYS A 131 44.45 -58.05 20.66
C LYS A 131 43.14 -57.41 20.25
N THR A 132 42.82 -56.23 20.80
CA THR A 132 41.62 -55.47 20.43
C THR A 132 41.68 -54.98 18.99
N ARG A 133 42.85 -54.48 18.53
CA ARG A 133 43.06 -54.08 17.13
C ARG A 133 42.90 -55.24 16.16
N SER A 134 43.41 -56.42 16.49
CA SER A 134 43.24 -57.63 15.69
C SER A 134 41.77 -58.09 15.62
N ALA A 135 41.07 -58.12 16.76
CA ALA A 135 39.65 -58.46 16.81
C ALA A 135 38.79 -57.47 16.00
N PHE A 136 39.08 -56.16 16.10
CA PHE A 136 38.43 -55.15 15.26
C PHE A 136 38.65 -55.42 13.77
N ALA A 137 39.91 -55.62 13.33
CA ALA A 137 40.22 -55.89 11.93
C ALA A 137 39.55 -57.17 11.38
N GLN A 138 39.43 -58.21 12.21
CA GLN A 138 38.68 -59.42 11.85
C GLN A 138 37.19 -59.14 11.73
N SER A 139 36.58 -58.39 12.65
CA SER A 139 35.17 -57.99 12.57
C SER A 139 34.87 -57.11 11.35
N GLU A 140 35.79 -56.21 10.99
CA GLU A 140 35.71 -55.38 9.79
C GLU A 140 35.76 -56.24 8.51
N ALA A 141 36.63 -57.26 8.47
CA ALA A 141 36.74 -58.18 7.35
C ALA A 141 35.52 -59.09 7.19
N GLU A 142 34.94 -59.56 8.30
CA GLU A 142 33.78 -60.46 8.30
C GLU A 142 32.49 -59.74 7.90
N TYR A 143 32.18 -58.63 8.58
CA TYR A 143 30.90 -57.95 8.39
C TYR A 143 30.92 -56.87 7.30
N LYS A 144 32.11 -56.35 6.95
CA LYS A 144 32.34 -55.33 5.91
C LYS A 144 31.45 -54.08 6.04
N PRO A 145 31.30 -53.49 7.25
CA PRO A 145 30.40 -52.35 7.47
C PRO A 145 30.74 -51.13 6.60
N ASP A 146 32.01 -50.83 6.35
CA ASP A 146 32.40 -49.72 5.46
C ASP A 146 31.87 -49.90 4.02
N GLN A 147 31.98 -51.12 3.47
CA GLN A 147 31.45 -51.44 2.15
C GLN A 147 29.91 -51.38 2.14
N ARG A 148 29.25 -51.96 3.15
CA ARG A 148 27.79 -51.95 3.25
C ARG A 148 27.23 -50.53 3.40
N LEU A 149 27.87 -49.69 4.20
CA LEU A 149 27.51 -48.27 4.33
C LEU A 149 27.65 -47.54 2.99
N SER A 150 28.77 -47.74 2.29
CA SER A 150 29.00 -47.16 0.97
C SER A 150 27.90 -47.55 -0.02
N ASP A 151 27.58 -48.85 -0.10
CA ASP A 151 26.54 -49.37 -0.99
C ASP A 151 25.13 -48.86 -0.60
N ALA A 152 24.84 -48.82 0.70
CA ALA A 152 23.56 -48.32 1.22
C ALA A 152 23.36 -46.84 0.91
N PHE A 153 24.35 -45.99 1.21
CA PHE A 153 24.26 -44.56 0.91
C PHE A 153 24.23 -44.28 -0.60
N ALA A 154 24.99 -45.03 -1.41
CA ALA A 154 24.93 -44.91 -2.87
C ALA A 154 23.53 -45.24 -3.41
N GLN A 155 22.91 -46.32 -2.91
CA GLN A 155 21.56 -46.72 -3.30
C GLN A 155 20.50 -45.70 -2.86
N VAL A 156 20.54 -45.27 -1.59
CA VAL A 156 19.57 -44.31 -1.06
C VAL A 156 19.71 -42.95 -1.74
N LYS A 157 20.94 -42.46 -1.92
CA LYS A 157 21.20 -41.24 -2.71
C LYS A 157 20.60 -41.34 -4.10
N LYS A 158 20.84 -42.44 -4.81
CA LYS A 158 20.27 -42.68 -6.16
C LYS A 158 18.75 -42.61 -6.15
N ASN A 159 18.11 -43.29 -5.20
CA ASN A 159 16.65 -43.32 -5.07
C ASN A 159 16.06 -41.94 -4.73
N LEU A 160 16.65 -41.23 -3.77
CA LEU A 160 16.21 -39.90 -3.36
C LEU A 160 16.39 -38.88 -4.49
N THR A 161 17.53 -38.91 -5.19
CA THR A 161 17.78 -38.05 -6.35
C THR A 161 16.77 -38.31 -7.46
N ALA A 162 16.50 -39.57 -7.81
CA ALA A 162 15.51 -39.91 -8.82
C ALA A 162 14.07 -39.51 -8.39
N GLY A 163 13.74 -39.70 -7.11
CA GLY A 163 12.47 -39.26 -6.53
C GLY A 163 12.28 -37.74 -6.63
N LEU A 164 13.31 -36.97 -6.27
CA LEU A 164 13.28 -35.52 -6.33
C LEU A 164 13.28 -34.99 -7.77
N GLU A 165 14.03 -35.62 -8.68
CA GLU A 165 14.06 -35.23 -10.10
C GLU A 165 12.76 -35.57 -10.84
N SER A 166 12.00 -36.57 -10.37
CA SER A 166 10.67 -36.94 -10.88
C SER A 166 9.52 -36.27 -10.14
N TRP A 167 9.83 -35.40 -9.17
CA TRP A 167 8.82 -34.61 -8.48
C TRP A 167 8.25 -33.55 -9.43
N THR A 168 6.93 -33.38 -9.40
CA THR A 168 6.19 -32.44 -10.24
C THR A 168 5.17 -31.69 -9.40
N ALA A 169 4.84 -30.47 -9.84
CA ALA A 169 3.76 -29.68 -9.28
C ALA A 169 2.45 -30.49 -9.20
N GLY A 170 1.85 -30.55 -8.01
CA GLY A 170 0.65 -31.35 -7.71
C GLY A 170 0.90 -32.59 -6.87
N LYS A 171 2.16 -33.06 -6.77
CA LYS A 171 2.56 -34.06 -5.77
C LYS A 171 2.75 -33.41 -4.40
N ASN A 172 2.64 -34.20 -3.33
CA ASN A 172 2.83 -33.72 -1.97
C ASN A 172 4.21 -33.05 -1.81
N ALA A 173 4.22 -31.76 -1.49
CA ALA A 173 5.46 -31.01 -1.29
C ALA A 173 6.28 -31.58 -0.12
N GLY A 174 5.61 -32.07 0.95
CA GLY A 174 6.28 -32.63 2.12
C GLY A 174 7.12 -33.87 1.82
N GLU A 175 6.76 -34.65 0.79
CA GLU A 175 7.59 -35.78 0.36
C GLU A 175 8.89 -35.31 -0.29
N GLY A 176 8.82 -34.28 -1.15
CA GLY A 176 10.01 -33.67 -1.77
C GLY A 176 10.91 -33.00 -0.73
N ASP A 177 10.31 -32.27 0.23
CA ASP A 177 11.04 -31.64 1.34
C ASP A 177 11.77 -32.68 2.18
N ARG A 178 11.12 -33.81 2.47
CA ARG A 178 11.74 -34.94 3.18
C ARG A 178 12.88 -35.56 2.37
N MET A 179 12.70 -35.77 1.06
CA MET A 179 13.76 -36.33 0.21
C MET A 179 15.00 -35.42 0.18
N LEU A 180 14.79 -34.11 0.05
CA LEU A 180 15.86 -33.12 0.12
C LEU A 180 16.54 -33.11 1.49
N ALA A 181 15.77 -33.15 2.58
CA ALA A 181 16.29 -33.24 3.94
C ALA A 181 17.19 -34.47 4.14
N TYR A 182 16.78 -35.62 3.63
CA TYR A 182 17.54 -36.85 3.70
C TYR A 182 18.84 -36.79 2.88
N LEU A 183 18.79 -36.20 1.67
CA LEU A 183 20.00 -35.98 0.87
C LEU A 183 21.03 -35.09 1.60
N VAL A 184 20.57 -34.07 2.34
CA VAL A 184 21.45 -33.19 3.14
C VAL A 184 22.13 -33.94 4.28
N GLN A 185 21.44 -34.88 4.91
CA GLN A 185 21.95 -35.68 6.04
C GLN A 185 23.04 -36.69 5.65
N ILE A 186 23.09 -37.13 4.39
CA ILE A 186 24.12 -38.09 3.93
C ILE A 186 25.52 -37.52 4.20
N PRO A 187 26.39 -38.20 4.96
CA PRO A 187 27.71 -37.67 5.29
C PRO A 187 28.56 -37.40 4.05
N ALA A 188 29.41 -36.37 4.09
CA ALA A 188 30.21 -35.98 2.94
C ALA A 188 31.26 -37.01 2.51
N ALA A 189 31.62 -37.94 3.41
CA ALA A 189 32.48 -39.09 3.09
C ALA A 189 31.88 -39.98 1.98
N TYR A 190 30.56 -39.94 1.78
CA TYR A 190 29.85 -40.68 0.72
C TYR A 190 29.61 -39.82 -0.53
N TYR A 191 30.26 -38.66 -0.60
CA TYR A 191 30.39 -37.84 -1.80
C TYR A 191 31.87 -37.78 -2.19
N PRO A 192 32.20 -37.47 -3.46
CA PRO A 192 33.60 -37.29 -3.88
C PRO A 192 34.35 -36.25 -3.04
N ASN A 193 33.66 -35.23 -2.55
CA ASN A 193 34.13 -34.22 -1.59
C ASN A 193 32.96 -33.31 -1.17
N GLU A 194 33.17 -32.49 -0.13
CA GLU A 194 32.20 -31.51 0.39
C GLU A 194 31.71 -30.50 -0.66
N LYS A 195 32.61 -30.05 -1.55
CA LYS A 195 32.26 -29.10 -2.61
C LYS A 195 31.30 -29.73 -3.62
N THR A 196 31.54 -30.99 -4.01
CA THR A 196 30.64 -31.77 -4.87
C THR A 196 29.30 -32.02 -4.20
N LYS A 197 29.29 -32.39 -2.91
CA LYS A 197 28.04 -32.52 -2.13
C LYS A 197 27.22 -31.24 -2.20
N THR A 198 27.83 -30.12 -1.84
CA THR A 198 27.15 -28.81 -1.81
C THR A 198 26.62 -28.41 -3.19
N ALA A 199 27.43 -28.58 -4.25
CA ALA A 199 27.01 -28.27 -5.62
C ALA A 199 25.85 -29.16 -6.10
N GLU A 200 25.89 -30.46 -5.81
CA GLU A 200 24.82 -31.40 -6.17
C GLU A 200 23.51 -31.08 -5.43
N LEU A 201 23.58 -30.82 -4.12
CA LEU A 201 22.42 -30.44 -3.31
C LEU A 201 21.81 -29.12 -3.76
N ASN A 202 22.63 -28.10 -4.06
CA ASN A 202 22.13 -26.83 -4.59
C ASN A 202 21.46 -27.00 -5.94
N ARG A 203 22.05 -27.80 -6.86
CA ARG A 203 21.45 -28.08 -8.17
C ARG A 203 20.09 -28.78 -8.02
N LEU A 204 20.03 -29.83 -7.21
CA LEU A 204 18.82 -30.63 -7.00
C LEU A 204 17.74 -29.83 -6.28
N GLY A 205 18.11 -29.16 -5.20
CA GLY A 205 17.26 -28.24 -4.47
C GLY A 205 16.70 -27.21 -5.43
N GLN A 206 17.54 -26.43 -6.12
CA GLN A 206 17.11 -25.40 -7.07
C GLN A 206 16.13 -25.93 -8.13
N LYS A 207 16.38 -27.10 -8.74
CA LYS A 207 15.45 -27.69 -9.71
C LYS A 207 14.08 -27.97 -9.08
N TYR A 208 14.06 -28.57 -7.88
CA TYR A 208 12.85 -28.86 -7.12
C TYR A 208 12.10 -27.58 -6.71
N GLY A 209 12.81 -26.62 -6.10
CA GLY A 209 12.26 -25.33 -5.70
C GLY A 209 11.72 -24.53 -6.89
N GLN A 210 12.41 -24.54 -8.03
CA GLN A 210 11.91 -23.92 -9.26
C GLN A 210 10.63 -24.58 -9.76
N ALA A 211 10.52 -25.91 -9.70
CA ALA A 211 9.30 -26.61 -10.09
C ALA A 211 8.12 -26.21 -9.19
N ARG A 212 8.33 -26.12 -7.87
CA ARG A 212 7.34 -25.61 -6.89
C ARG A 212 6.93 -24.18 -7.20
N LEU A 213 7.90 -23.29 -7.32
CA LEU A 213 7.65 -21.88 -7.53
C LEU A 213 6.97 -21.62 -8.88
N ASN A 214 7.41 -22.27 -9.96
CA ASN A 214 6.78 -22.13 -11.28
C ASN A 214 5.31 -22.60 -11.29
N ALA A 215 4.92 -23.52 -10.39
CA ALA A 215 3.54 -23.96 -10.27
C ALA A 215 2.62 -22.84 -9.78
N VAL A 216 3.06 -22.12 -8.74
CA VAL A 216 2.29 -21.01 -8.18
C VAL A 216 2.36 -19.77 -9.06
N LEU A 217 3.51 -19.47 -9.67
CA LEU A 217 3.67 -18.27 -10.51
C LEU A 217 2.82 -18.28 -11.81
N LYS A 218 2.33 -19.43 -12.27
CA LYS A 218 1.63 -19.55 -13.58
C LYS A 218 0.11 -19.32 -13.53
N GLY A 219 -0.50 -19.16 -12.35
CA GLY A 219 -1.96 -19.05 -12.27
C GLY A 219 -2.56 -18.78 -10.91
N THR A 220 -1.75 -18.38 -9.91
CA THR A 220 -2.24 -18.14 -8.55
C THR A 220 -2.13 -16.67 -8.15
N ALA A 221 -2.86 -16.28 -7.10
CA ALA A 221 -2.80 -14.95 -6.53
C ALA A 221 -1.40 -14.66 -5.96
N LEU A 222 -1.01 -13.38 -5.92
CA LEU A 222 0.29 -12.95 -5.40
C LEU A 222 0.59 -13.50 -4.00
N ALA A 223 -0.42 -13.58 -3.13
CA ALA A 223 -0.29 -14.12 -1.77
C ALA A 223 0.20 -15.58 -1.74
N GLU A 224 -0.29 -16.42 -2.65
CA GLU A 224 0.13 -17.82 -2.72
C GLU A 224 1.58 -17.93 -3.20
N ALA A 225 1.97 -17.11 -4.18
CA ALA A 225 3.36 -17.05 -4.66
C ALA A 225 4.34 -16.58 -3.56
N LEU A 226 3.96 -15.57 -2.78
CA LEU A 226 4.78 -15.07 -1.66
C LEU A 226 4.88 -16.10 -0.53
N GLY A 227 3.76 -16.70 -0.13
CA GLY A 227 3.74 -17.74 0.91
C GLY A 227 4.56 -18.97 0.53
N GLU A 228 4.55 -19.38 -0.74
CA GLU A 228 5.40 -20.48 -1.23
C GLU A 228 6.89 -20.08 -1.28
N SER A 229 7.18 -18.83 -1.65
CA SER A 229 8.53 -18.29 -1.64
C SER A 229 9.12 -18.29 -0.23
N ASP A 230 8.34 -17.89 0.78
CA ASP A 230 8.75 -17.94 2.18
C ASP A 230 9.05 -19.36 2.66
N LYS A 231 8.18 -20.33 2.33
CA LYS A 231 8.41 -21.74 2.68
C LYS A 231 9.71 -22.24 2.08
N LEU A 232 9.99 -21.91 0.81
CA LEU A 232 11.26 -22.27 0.16
C LEU A 232 12.45 -21.57 0.81
N LEU A 233 12.35 -20.27 1.13
CA LEU A 233 13.42 -19.54 1.82
C LEU A 233 13.75 -20.17 3.17
N GLN A 234 12.74 -20.54 3.97
CA GLN A 234 12.91 -21.22 5.24
C GLN A 234 13.54 -22.61 5.08
N LEU A 235 13.07 -23.40 4.11
CA LEU A 235 13.61 -24.72 3.80
C LEU A 235 15.10 -24.64 3.43
N TYR A 236 15.46 -23.67 2.57
CA TYR A 236 16.82 -23.48 2.12
C TYR A 236 17.73 -22.98 3.24
N ALA A 237 17.23 -22.09 4.10
CA ALA A 237 17.96 -21.65 5.28
C ALA A 237 18.23 -22.82 6.25
N ALA A 238 17.22 -23.66 6.51
CA ALA A 238 17.34 -24.83 7.38
C ALA A 238 18.42 -25.82 6.91
N TYR A 239 18.56 -25.99 5.60
CA TYR A 239 19.52 -26.91 5.00
C TYR A 239 20.77 -26.24 4.42
N ARG A 240 20.97 -24.94 4.68
CA ARG A 240 22.11 -24.13 4.20
C ARG A 240 22.32 -24.21 2.68
N LEU A 241 21.22 -24.23 1.93
CA LEU A 241 21.22 -24.23 0.47
C LEU A 241 21.19 -22.80 -0.08
N ASP A 242 21.68 -22.60 -1.30
CA ASP A 242 21.67 -21.30 -1.97
C ASP A 242 20.24 -20.91 -2.41
N SER A 243 19.76 -19.80 -1.86
CA SER A 243 18.42 -19.25 -2.11
C SER A 243 18.43 -17.96 -2.95
N ALA A 244 19.60 -17.47 -3.39
CA ALA A 244 19.70 -16.20 -4.11
C ALA A 244 18.88 -16.18 -5.42
N TRP A 245 18.69 -17.35 -6.03
CA TRP A 245 17.90 -17.51 -7.25
C TRP A 245 16.38 -17.31 -7.04
N ILE A 246 15.87 -17.42 -5.80
CA ILE A 246 14.42 -17.32 -5.51
C ILE A 246 13.93 -15.90 -5.84
N SER A 247 14.55 -14.86 -5.26
CA SER A 247 14.15 -13.47 -5.53
C SER A 247 14.22 -13.14 -7.04
N GLY A 248 15.24 -13.64 -7.75
CA GLY A 248 15.37 -13.45 -9.20
C GLY A 248 14.22 -14.05 -10.04
N LYS A 249 13.46 -14.99 -9.49
CA LYS A 249 12.27 -15.58 -10.12
C LYS A 249 10.97 -14.91 -9.67
N VAL A 250 10.88 -14.50 -8.41
CA VAL A 250 9.65 -13.93 -7.84
C VAL A 250 9.49 -12.45 -8.20
N GLU A 251 10.56 -11.67 -8.16
CA GLU A 251 10.51 -10.22 -8.44
C GLU A 251 9.89 -9.87 -9.80
N PRO A 252 10.23 -10.54 -10.93
CA PRO A 252 9.58 -10.26 -12.20
C PRO A 252 8.07 -10.51 -12.20
N PHE A 253 7.62 -11.58 -11.53
CA PHE A 253 6.20 -11.88 -11.39
C PHE A 253 5.48 -10.81 -10.56
N ILE A 254 6.07 -10.40 -9.43
CA ILE A 254 5.54 -9.29 -8.61
C ILE A 254 5.39 -8.04 -9.49
N GLN A 255 6.43 -7.70 -10.25
CA GLN A 255 6.40 -6.53 -11.11
C GLN A 255 5.29 -6.63 -12.18
N THR A 256 5.09 -7.79 -12.81
CA THR A 256 4.00 -8.01 -13.78
C THR A 256 2.62 -7.87 -13.15
N VAL A 257 2.42 -8.40 -11.95
CA VAL A 257 1.14 -8.29 -11.22
C VAL A 257 0.86 -6.82 -10.89
N LEU A 258 1.83 -6.13 -10.29
CA LEU A 258 1.67 -4.73 -9.89
C LEU A 258 1.49 -3.80 -11.11
N SER A 259 2.26 -4.00 -12.18
CA SER A 259 2.13 -3.20 -13.40
C SER A 259 0.78 -3.44 -14.06
N GLY A 260 0.34 -4.69 -14.15
CA GLY A 260 -0.96 -5.03 -14.72
C GLY A 260 -2.16 -4.42 -13.97
N GLN A 261 -2.03 -4.16 -12.67
CA GLN A 261 -3.05 -3.43 -11.90
C GLN A 261 -3.05 -1.93 -12.24
N LEU A 262 -1.87 -1.31 -12.30
CA LEU A 262 -1.76 0.10 -12.65
C LEU A 262 -2.18 0.38 -14.10
N ASP A 263 -1.87 -0.52 -15.05
CA ASP A 263 -2.30 -0.43 -16.45
C ASP A 263 -3.83 -0.46 -16.59
N LYS A 264 -4.51 -1.13 -15.66
CA LYS A 264 -5.98 -1.18 -15.56
C LYS A 264 -6.57 -0.08 -14.67
N ASN A 265 -5.76 0.86 -14.21
CA ASN A 265 -6.14 1.90 -13.25
C ASN A 265 -6.67 1.35 -11.90
N ASP A 266 -6.32 0.11 -11.53
CA ASP A 266 -6.67 -0.52 -10.26
C ASP A 266 -5.66 -0.13 -9.16
N VAL A 267 -5.73 1.13 -8.74
CA VAL A 267 -4.85 1.67 -7.69
C VAL A 267 -5.06 0.97 -6.35
N LYS A 268 -6.32 0.63 -6.04
CA LYS A 268 -6.67 -0.06 -4.79
C LYS A 268 -6.06 -1.47 -4.74
N GLY A 269 -6.15 -2.23 -5.83
CA GLY A 269 -5.52 -3.54 -5.93
C GLY A 269 -3.99 -3.46 -5.88
N PHE A 270 -3.39 -2.46 -6.55
CA PHE A 270 -1.95 -2.20 -6.46
C PHE A 270 -1.52 -1.99 -5.00
N LEU A 271 -2.17 -1.07 -4.27
CA LEU A 271 -1.82 -0.77 -2.88
C LEU A 271 -2.08 -1.96 -1.93
N GLY A 272 -3.13 -2.74 -2.19
CA GLY A 272 -3.40 -3.99 -1.48
C GLY A 272 -2.25 -4.99 -1.62
N ASN A 273 -1.76 -5.19 -2.84
CA ASN A 273 -0.61 -6.06 -3.10
C ASN A 273 0.70 -5.48 -2.54
N VAL A 274 0.88 -4.16 -2.55
CA VAL A 274 2.05 -3.52 -1.92
C VAL A 274 2.10 -3.80 -0.42
N ARG A 275 0.97 -3.70 0.29
CA ARG A 275 0.89 -4.05 1.72
C ARG A 275 1.22 -5.51 1.96
N LEU A 276 0.69 -6.40 1.13
CA LEU A 276 1.02 -7.82 1.19
C LEU A 276 2.55 -8.05 1.03
N LEU A 277 3.23 -7.33 0.16
CA LEU A 277 4.70 -7.43 0.05
C LEU A 277 5.42 -7.01 1.34
N GLN A 278 4.90 -6.04 2.08
CA GLN A 278 5.47 -5.61 3.36
C GLN A 278 5.35 -6.68 4.45
N GLU A 279 4.37 -7.59 4.34
CA GLU A 279 4.21 -8.76 5.22
C GLU A 279 5.21 -9.89 4.93
N HIS A 280 5.88 -9.85 3.76
CA HIS A 280 6.82 -10.88 3.29
C HIS A 280 8.25 -10.33 3.04
N PRO A 281 8.93 -9.78 4.08
CA PRO A 281 10.22 -9.09 3.93
C PRO A 281 11.39 -10.02 3.54
N ALA A 282 11.24 -11.34 3.72
CA ALA A 282 12.25 -12.31 3.32
C ALA A 282 12.33 -12.48 1.80
N VAL A 283 11.21 -12.28 1.10
CA VAL A 283 11.10 -12.39 -0.36
C VAL A 283 11.54 -11.10 -1.04
N VAL A 284 11.01 -9.96 -0.57
CA VAL A 284 11.32 -8.62 -1.10
C VAL A 284 12.27 -7.91 -0.15
N LYS A 285 13.57 -8.01 -0.46
CA LYS A 285 14.60 -7.39 0.37
C LYS A 285 14.62 -5.87 0.20
N PRO A 286 15.03 -5.12 1.25
CA PRO A 286 15.37 -3.71 1.11
C PRO A 286 16.39 -3.48 0.00
N GLY A 287 16.16 -2.47 -0.84
CA GLY A 287 16.97 -2.16 -2.02
C GLY A 287 16.67 -3.02 -3.26
N SER A 288 15.67 -3.90 -3.21
CA SER A 288 15.26 -4.71 -4.37
C SER A 288 14.67 -3.88 -5.52
N LYS A 289 14.62 -4.46 -6.72
CA LYS A 289 13.98 -3.82 -7.88
C LYS A 289 12.48 -3.62 -7.65
N THR A 290 11.84 -4.56 -6.97
CA THR A 290 10.43 -4.47 -6.59
C THR A 290 10.17 -3.26 -5.68
N GLU A 291 10.98 -3.05 -4.65
CA GLU A 291 10.81 -1.87 -3.76
C GLU A 291 11.01 -0.56 -4.55
N ALA A 292 12.04 -0.49 -5.38
CA ALA A 292 12.28 0.68 -6.23
C ALA A 292 11.12 0.96 -7.20
N TYR A 293 10.54 -0.10 -7.76
CA TYR A 293 9.34 -0.01 -8.61
C TYR A 293 8.14 0.51 -7.83
N VAL A 294 7.82 -0.07 -6.66
CA VAL A 294 6.71 0.36 -5.80
C VAL A 294 6.84 1.83 -5.44
N ARG A 295 8.02 2.25 -4.97
CA ARG A 295 8.28 3.65 -4.62
C ARG A 295 8.07 4.58 -5.83
N THR A 296 8.60 4.22 -6.99
CA THR A 296 8.46 5.03 -8.22
C THR A 296 7.00 5.13 -8.66
N SER A 297 6.25 4.03 -8.59
CA SER A 297 4.83 3.99 -8.95
C SER A 297 3.98 4.82 -8.01
N VAL A 298 4.21 4.75 -6.70
CA VAL A 298 3.54 5.61 -5.71
C VAL A 298 3.83 7.08 -5.98
N GLN A 299 5.08 7.44 -6.25
CA GLN A 299 5.44 8.83 -6.59
C GLN A 299 4.74 9.33 -7.85
N LYS A 300 4.58 8.48 -8.88
CA LYS A 300 3.79 8.83 -10.06
C LYS A 300 2.31 9.04 -9.73
N LEU A 301 1.73 8.21 -8.86
CA LEU A 301 0.33 8.37 -8.42
C LEU A 301 0.12 9.66 -7.63
N LEU A 302 1.06 10.05 -6.76
CA LEU A 302 1.02 11.36 -6.07
C LEU A 302 1.10 12.52 -7.06
N SER A 303 2.01 12.43 -8.04
CA SER A 303 2.12 13.44 -9.08
C SER A 303 0.83 13.55 -9.89
N ARG A 304 0.15 12.43 -10.16
CA ARG A 304 -1.15 12.41 -10.83
C ARG A 304 -2.24 13.05 -9.95
N ALA A 305 -2.28 12.76 -8.65
CA ALA A 305 -3.22 13.39 -7.72
C ALA A 305 -3.05 14.92 -7.71
N ARG A 306 -1.80 15.39 -7.68
CA ARG A 306 -1.48 16.82 -7.79
C ARG A 306 -1.96 17.42 -9.10
N GLN A 307 -1.72 16.76 -10.23
CA GLN A 307 -2.21 17.21 -11.54
C GLN A 307 -3.73 17.27 -11.60
N LEU A 308 -4.45 16.33 -10.97
CA LEU A 308 -5.90 16.37 -10.85
C LEU A 308 -6.37 17.58 -10.05
N ALA A 309 -5.72 17.87 -8.92
CA ALA A 309 -6.02 19.05 -8.10
C ALA A 309 -5.75 20.37 -8.88
N ASP A 310 -4.63 20.47 -9.58
CA ASP A 310 -4.28 21.64 -10.40
C ASP A 310 -5.25 21.82 -11.58
N ALA A 311 -5.77 20.71 -12.13
CA ALA A 311 -6.81 20.69 -13.15
C ALA A 311 -8.24 20.92 -12.59
N ARG A 312 -8.38 21.28 -11.31
CA ARG A 312 -9.65 21.47 -10.59
C ARG A 312 -10.55 20.24 -10.52
N LYS A 313 -10.01 19.04 -10.74
CA LYS A 313 -10.68 17.76 -10.49
C LYS A 313 -10.48 17.34 -9.04
N PHE A 314 -11.00 18.16 -8.12
CA PHE A 314 -10.71 18.04 -6.69
C PHE A 314 -11.19 16.72 -6.10
N GLN A 315 -12.38 16.25 -6.48
CA GLN A 315 -12.92 14.97 -6.01
C GLN A 315 -11.98 13.80 -6.36
N ASP A 316 -11.57 13.68 -7.63
CA ASP A 316 -10.64 12.64 -8.08
C ASP A 316 -9.28 12.73 -7.35
N ALA A 317 -8.80 13.96 -7.11
CA ALA A 317 -7.55 14.19 -6.40
C ALA A 317 -7.64 13.75 -4.93
N VAL A 318 -8.72 14.14 -4.23
CA VAL A 318 -8.98 13.75 -2.83
C VAL A 318 -9.12 12.24 -2.70
N GLU A 319 -9.85 11.59 -3.61
CA GLU A 319 -9.99 10.14 -3.63
C GLU A 319 -8.62 9.46 -3.79
N LEU A 320 -7.80 9.94 -4.73
CA LEU A 320 -6.47 9.35 -4.97
C LEU A 320 -5.51 9.60 -3.80
N TYR A 321 -5.48 10.81 -3.22
CA TYR A 321 -4.67 11.07 -2.02
C TYR A 321 -5.13 10.24 -0.82
N SER A 322 -6.43 10.04 -0.66
CA SER A 322 -7.00 9.20 0.41
C SER A 322 -6.60 7.74 0.24
N LEU A 323 -6.63 7.21 -0.98
CA LEU A 323 -6.12 5.86 -1.26
C LEU A 323 -4.63 5.75 -0.92
N LEU A 324 -3.82 6.73 -1.30
CA LEU A 324 -2.36 6.73 -1.07
C LEU A 324 -1.96 6.91 0.40
N SER A 325 -2.85 7.45 1.25
CA SER A 325 -2.64 7.58 2.71
C SER A 325 -2.30 6.24 3.38
N SER A 326 -2.76 5.14 2.78
CA SER A 326 -2.50 3.77 3.20
C SER A 326 -1.02 3.35 3.18
N TYR A 327 -0.20 4.05 2.40
CA TYR A 327 1.21 3.74 2.15
C TYR A 327 2.14 4.85 2.65
N GLN A 328 1.72 6.11 2.58
CA GLN A 328 2.50 7.26 3.04
C GLN A 328 1.57 8.38 3.53
N ASN A 329 2.07 9.27 4.39
CA ASN A 329 1.28 10.41 4.84
C ASN A 329 0.93 11.35 3.65
N THR A 330 -0.36 11.64 3.48
CA THR A 330 -0.93 12.56 2.47
C THR A 330 -1.85 13.63 3.09
N GLU A 331 -1.81 13.81 4.42
CA GLU A 331 -2.70 14.70 5.16
C GLU A 331 -2.60 16.16 4.69
N ASN A 332 -1.39 16.64 4.44
CA ASN A 332 -1.17 18.00 3.97
C ASN A 332 -1.72 18.20 2.56
N GLU A 333 -1.45 17.26 1.65
CA GLU A 333 -1.95 17.30 0.28
C GLU A 333 -3.49 17.23 0.23
N LEU A 334 -4.10 16.42 1.07
CA LEU A 334 -5.56 16.36 1.22
C LEU A 334 -6.12 17.69 1.72
N LEU A 335 -5.53 18.24 2.79
CA LEU A 335 -5.97 19.51 3.37
C LEU A 335 -5.86 20.66 2.36
N GLU A 336 -4.73 20.77 1.65
CA GLU A 336 -4.54 21.79 0.62
C GLU A 336 -5.52 21.64 -0.55
N THR A 337 -5.78 20.41 -0.99
CA THR A 337 -6.71 20.13 -2.09
C THR A 337 -8.14 20.48 -1.70
N GLU A 338 -8.58 20.11 -0.50
CA GLU A 338 -9.91 20.46 0.04
C GLU A 338 -10.06 21.97 0.23
N GLN A 339 -9.03 22.68 0.71
CA GLN A 339 -9.06 24.14 0.80
C GLN A 339 -9.23 24.79 -0.57
N ARG A 340 -8.44 24.38 -1.57
CA ARG A 340 -8.56 24.90 -2.95
C ARG A 340 -9.94 24.59 -3.54
N TRP A 341 -10.51 23.42 -3.24
CA TRP A 341 -11.87 23.08 -3.65
C TRP A 341 -12.87 24.07 -3.06
N MET A 342 -12.88 24.24 -1.73
CA MET A 342 -13.75 25.19 -1.04
C MET A 342 -13.58 26.64 -1.50
N GLU A 343 -12.37 27.04 -1.93
CA GLU A 343 -12.15 28.37 -2.49
C GLU A 343 -12.82 28.58 -3.85
N THR A 344 -13.02 27.52 -4.62
CA THR A 344 -13.55 27.58 -6.00
C THR A 344 -15.01 27.19 -6.12
N ASP A 345 -15.52 26.41 -5.18
CA ASP A 345 -16.86 25.83 -5.20
C ASP A 345 -17.67 26.33 -4.00
N PRO A 346 -18.63 27.25 -4.21
CA PRO A 346 -19.45 27.78 -3.13
C PRO A 346 -20.29 26.70 -2.44
N ALA A 347 -20.75 25.69 -3.18
CA ALA A 347 -21.55 24.61 -2.61
C ALA A 347 -20.71 23.77 -1.63
N ARG A 348 -19.46 23.47 -1.99
CA ARG A 348 -18.52 22.76 -1.11
C ARG A 348 -18.27 23.54 0.20
N LEU A 349 -18.05 24.84 0.12
CA LEU A 349 -17.81 25.68 1.30
C LEU A 349 -19.07 25.81 2.18
N LEU A 350 -20.25 26.00 1.58
CA LEU A 350 -21.52 26.07 2.30
C LEU A 350 -21.87 24.73 2.96
N GLY A 351 -21.68 23.62 2.26
CA GLY A 351 -21.85 22.27 2.78
C GLY A 351 -20.92 22.00 3.97
N LYS A 352 -19.66 22.41 3.89
CA LYS A 352 -18.73 22.30 5.03
C LYS A 352 -19.17 23.10 6.25
N ALA A 353 -19.77 24.27 6.04
CA ALA A 353 -20.19 25.17 7.12
C ALA A 353 -21.49 24.72 7.80
N ALA A 354 -22.45 24.20 7.04
CA ALA A 354 -23.82 23.99 7.51
C ALA A 354 -24.35 22.55 7.37
N GLY A 355 -23.54 21.62 6.84
CA GLY A 355 -23.86 20.22 6.61
C GLY A 355 -23.89 19.88 5.13
N GLU A 356 -23.26 18.77 4.73
CA GLU A 356 -23.16 18.33 3.32
C GLU A 356 -24.51 17.87 2.74
N ASP A 357 -25.48 17.50 3.59
CA ASP A 357 -26.82 17.05 3.18
C ASP A 357 -27.79 18.20 2.89
N ARG A 358 -27.35 19.47 3.00
CA ARG A 358 -28.21 20.63 2.75
C ARG A 358 -28.04 21.13 1.32
N ASP A 359 -29.17 21.31 0.64
CA ASP A 359 -29.22 21.99 -0.65
C ASP A 359 -29.30 23.51 -0.48
N PHE A 360 -28.59 24.21 -1.36
CA PHE A 360 -28.51 25.67 -1.37
C PHE A 360 -28.97 26.22 -2.71
N SER A 361 -29.86 27.21 -2.66
CA SER A 361 -30.29 28.00 -3.81
C SER A 361 -29.65 29.40 -3.80
N TYR A 362 -29.57 30.02 -4.98
CA TYR A 362 -29.08 31.39 -5.16
C TYR A 362 -27.68 31.63 -4.57
N MET A 363 -26.74 30.74 -4.88
CA MET A 363 -25.38 30.81 -4.32
C MET A 363 -24.55 31.91 -4.96
N THR A 364 -23.72 32.59 -4.15
CA THR A 364 -22.72 33.55 -4.60
C THR A 364 -21.43 33.37 -3.82
N SER A 365 -20.29 33.75 -4.41
CA SER A 365 -19.00 33.68 -3.73
C SER A 365 -18.03 34.76 -4.19
N VAL A 366 -17.08 35.10 -3.31
CA VAL A 366 -15.93 35.94 -3.63
C VAL A 366 -14.67 35.45 -2.93
N LYS A 367 -13.52 35.66 -3.57
CA LYS A 367 -12.20 35.26 -3.05
C LYS A 367 -11.43 36.44 -2.50
N GLY A 368 -10.60 36.20 -1.49
CA GLY A 368 -9.58 37.12 -1.00
C GLY A 368 -10.09 38.46 -0.46
N LYS A 369 -11.34 38.51 0.04
CA LYS A 369 -11.94 39.72 0.61
C LYS A 369 -12.30 39.55 2.07
N TRP A 370 -12.33 40.68 2.79
CA TRP A 370 -12.73 40.76 4.21
C TRP A 370 -12.01 39.76 5.14
N GLY A 371 -10.70 39.57 4.92
CA GLY A 371 -9.86 38.69 5.73
C GLY A 371 -10.05 37.18 5.50
N ALA A 372 -10.93 36.78 4.58
CA ALA A 372 -11.17 35.39 4.23
C ALA A 372 -10.48 34.99 2.92
N LYS A 373 -10.07 33.72 2.80
CA LYS A 373 -9.61 33.12 1.53
C LYS A 373 -10.76 33.05 0.53
N ALA A 374 -11.92 32.62 1.00
CA ALA A 374 -13.15 32.61 0.23
C ALA A 374 -14.36 32.85 1.14
N ILE A 375 -15.38 33.47 0.57
CA ILE A 375 -16.68 33.67 1.19
C ILE A 375 -17.73 33.14 0.23
N ALA A 376 -18.68 32.36 0.73
CA ALA A 376 -19.84 31.89 -0.02
C ALA A 376 -21.11 32.21 0.76
N ALA A 377 -22.17 32.60 0.05
CA ALA A 377 -23.50 32.78 0.62
C ALA A 377 -24.53 32.02 -0.20
N GLY A 378 -25.56 31.52 0.47
CA GLY A 378 -26.65 30.80 -0.17
C GLY A 378 -27.88 30.70 0.72
N LEU A 379 -29.02 30.38 0.12
CA LEU A 379 -30.28 30.17 0.82
C LEU A 379 -30.55 28.68 0.95
N ALA A 380 -30.64 28.18 2.18
CA ALA A 380 -31.06 26.81 2.43
C ALA A 380 -32.58 26.64 2.22
N GLU A 381 -33.04 25.40 2.04
CA GLU A 381 -34.45 25.08 1.78
C GLU A 381 -35.43 25.67 2.81
N ASN A 382 -35.03 25.71 4.08
CA ASN A 382 -35.79 26.27 5.19
C ASN A 382 -35.80 27.81 5.24
N LYS A 383 -35.46 28.49 4.13
CA LYS A 383 -35.36 29.96 4.01
C LYS A 383 -34.33 30.59 4.94
N THR A 384 -33.33 29.84 5.38
CA THR A 384 -32.20 30.37 6.14
C THR A 384 -31.12 30.85 5.18
N LEU A 385 -30.80 32.14 5.23
CA LEU A 385 -29.64 32.72 4.56
C LEU A 385 -28.39 32.35 5.36
N ILE A 386 -27.43 31.71 4.69
CA ILE A 386 -26.18 31.27 5.29
C ILE A 386 -25.03 31.97 4.59
N LEU A 387 -24.09 32.47 5.38
CA LEU A 387 -22.79 32.95 4.93
C LEU A 387 -21.70 32.07 5.54
N ALA A 388 -20.89 31.48 4.68
CA ALA A 388 -19.72 30.70 5.05
C ALA A 388 -18.44 31.47 4.68
N ARG A 389 -17.45 31.46 5.57
CA ARG A 389 -16.14 32.08 5.33
C ARG A 389 -15.04 31.07 5.61
N LEU A 390 -14.19 30.82 4.61
CA LEU A 390 -12.93 30.11 4.75
C LEU A 390 -11.86 31.09 5.21
N LEU A 391 -11.38 30.94 6.45
CA LEU A 391 -10.39 31.83 7.06
C LEU A 391 -8.95 31.48 6.59
N GLN A 392 -7.99 32.34 6.94
CA GLN A 392 -6.59 32.17 6.52
C GLN A 392 -5.94 30.91 7.09
N ASP A 393 -6.37 30.49 8.29
CA ASP A 393 -5.93 29.25 8.95
C ASP A 393 -6.63 27.99 8.39
N GLY A 394 -7.54 28.15 7.43
CA GLY A 394 -8.30 27.05 6.83
C GLY A 394 -9.55 26.65 7.62
N SER A 395 -9.83 27.29 8.76
CA SER A 395 -11.08 27.07 9.48
C SER A 395 -12.27 27.69 8.73
N VAL A 396 -13.44 27.08 8.88
CA VAL A 396 -14.70 27.55 8.29
C VAL A 396 -15.56 28.16 9.37
N SER A 397 -15.98 29.41 9.18
CA SER A 397 -16.94 30.10 10.05
C SER A 397 -18.27 30.28 9.34
N LYS A 398 -19.35 30.24 10.11
CA LYS A 398 -20.73 30.33 9.63
C LYS A 398 -21.49 31.42 10.37
N THR A 399 -22.26 32.22 9.64
CA THR A 399 -23.29 33.10 10.19
C THR A 399 -24.58 32.90 9.40
N GLU A 400 -25.73 32.89 10.08
CA GLU A 400 -27.01 32.56 9.45
C GLU A 400 -28.16 33.40 10.01
N VAL A 401 -29.22 33.60 9.20
CA VAL A 401 -30.45 34.29 9.60
C VAL A 401 -31.64 33.74 8.81
N GLU A 402 -32.80 33.63 9.45
CA GLU A 402 -34.05 33.29 8.76
C GLU A 402 -34.53 34.49 7.95
N VAL A 403 -34.69 34.32 6.63
CA VAL A 403 -35.27 35.35 5.78
C VAL A 403 -36.78 35.32 6.00
N GLY A 404 -37.33 36.40 6.56
CA GLY A 404 -38.67 36.45 7.16
C GLY A 404 -39.81 35.76 6.38
N LYS A 405 -40.82 35.29 7.12
CA LYS A 405 -41.95 34.53 6.58
C LYS A 405 -42.64 35.24 5.41
N GLY A 406 -42.78 34.55 4.28
CA GLY A 406 -43.44 35.07 3.08
C GLY A 406 -42.54 35.82 2.11
N VAL A 407 -41.21 35.84 2.33
CA VAL A 407 -40.23 36.38 1.39
C VAL A 407 -39.80 35.29 0.40
N THR A 408 -39.95 35.55 -0.89
CA THR A 408 -39.46 34.67 -1.97
C THR A 408 -38.22 35.29 -2.60
N VAL A 409 -37.04 34.89 -2.15
CA VAL A 409 -35.75 35.35 -2.70
C VAL A 409 -35.58 34.87 -4.13
N THR A 410 -35.06 35.75 -4.98
CA THR A 410 -34.76 35.50 -6.41
C THR A 410 -33.27 35.65 -6.74
N SER A 411 -32.50 36.35 -5.90
CA SER A 411 -31.06 36.57 -6.10
C SER A 411 -30.35 36.89 -4.78
N ILE A 412 -29.08 36.49 -4.67
CA ILE A 412 -28.16 36.87 -3.57
C ILE A 412 -26.90 37.42 -4.21
N GLN A 413 -26.45 38.58 -3.75
CA GLN A 413 -25.20 39.20 -4.18
C GLN A 413 -24.34 39.59 -2.98
N LEU A 414 -23.04 39.33 -3.07
CA LEU A 414 -22.04 39.88 -2.16
C LEU A 414 -21.61 41.24 -2.69
N ASN A 415 -21.76 42.28 -1.87
CA ASN A 415 -21.48 43.66 -2.24
C ASN A 415 -20.42 44.26 -1.29
N ASP A 416 -19.44 44.97 -1.85
CA ASP A 416 -18.35 45.63 -1.10
C ASP A 416 -18.46 47.16 -1.06
N SER A 417 -19.55 47.67 -1.59
CA SER A 417 -19.76 49.09 -1.85
C SER A 417 -20.97 49.69 -1.12
N ILE A 418 -21.92 48.87 -0.65
CA ILE A 418 -23.10 49.35 0.11
C ILE A 418 -22.77 49.63 1.59
N GLY A 419 -21.79 48.94 2.18
CA GLY A 419 -21.46 49.03 3.62
C GLY A 419 -20.15 49.75 3.96
N GLY A 420 -19.77 49.70 5.24
CA GLY A 420 -18.58 50.36 5.80
C GLY A 420 -17.22 49.73 5.51
N ASN A 421 -17.13 48.80 4.55
CA ASN A 421 -15.92 48.07 4.08
C ASN A 421 -15.30 47.02 5.00
N ALA A 422 -15.54 47.10 6.31
CA ALA A 422 -14.97 46.14 7.27
C ALA A 422 -15.59 44.74 7.15
N SER A 423 -16.85 44.67 6.70
CA SER A 423 -17.67 43.47 6.73
C SER A 423 -18.29 43.16 5.37
N PRO A 424 -18.50 41.88 5.04
CA PRO A 424 -19.29 41.49 3.87
C PRO A 424 -20.72 42.03 3.97
N VAL A 425 -21.27 42.55 2.87
CA VAL A 425 -22.70 42.90 2.77
C VAL A 425 -23.37 41.97 1.78
N LEU A 426 -24.49 41.39 2.18
CA LEU A 426 -25.36 40.56 1.36
C LEU A 426 -26.56 41.38 0.92
N LEU A 427 -26.72 41.54 -0.39
CA LEU A 427 -27.91 42.10 -1.00
C LEU A 427 -28.77 40.96 -1.54
N LEU A 428 -29.97 40.82 -0.98
CA LEU A 428 -30.99 39.90 -1.44
C LEU A 428 -32.02 40.65 -2.25
N GLU A 429 -32.35 40.11 -3.42
CA GLU A 429 -33.55 40.50 -4.16
C GLU A 429 -34.62 39.44 -3.94
N ALA A 430 -35.84 39.88 -3.72
CA ALA A 430 -36.99 39.01 -3.50
C ALA A 430 -38.22 39.53 -4.25
N ALA A 431 -39.20 38.65 -4.45
CA ALA A 431 -40.49 39.01 -5.02
C ALA A 431 -41.19 40.06 -4.14
N SER A 432 -41.73 41.08 -4.79
CA SER A 432 -42.45 42.20 -4.16
C SER A 432 -43.92 42.19 -4.55
N LYS A 433 -44.77 42.73 -3.67
CA LYS A 433 -46.22 42.89 -3.92
C LYS A 433 -46.55 44.27 -4.46
N ASN A 434 -45.77 45.30 -4.12
CA ASN A 434 -46.10 46.70 -4.45
C ASN A 434 -45.14 47.33 -5.47
N ARG A 435 -43.99 46.69 -5.75
CA ARG A 435 -42.95 47.14 -6.68
C ARG A 435 -42.37 45.99 -7.47
N LYS A 436 -41.39 46.25 -8.35
CA LYS A 436 -40.73 45.17 -9.11
C LYS A 436 -39.96 44.20 -8.22
N SER A 437 -39.28 44.71 -7.19
CA SER A 437 -38.44 43.90 -6.30
C SER A 437 -38.54 44.35 -4.84
N ARG A 438 -38.24 43.44 -3.92
CA ARG A 438 -37.98 43.71 -2.50
C ARG A 438 -36.50 43.49 -2.25
N TYR A 439 -35.84 44.49 -1.69
CA TYR A 439 -34.41 44.48 -1.41
C TYR A 439 -34.21 44.31 0.09
N LEU A 440 -33.49 43.26 0.48
CA LEU A 440 -33.03 43.06 1.85
C LEU A 440 -31.51 43.15 1.88
N VAL A 441 -30.97 44.03 2.72
CA VAL A 441 -29.53 44.24 2.85
C VAL A 441 -29.09 43.76 4.22
N TYR A 442 -28.18 42.79 4.27
CA TYR A 442 -27.60 42.27 5.51
C TYR A 442 -26.11 42.60 5.58
N GLU A 443 -25.66 43.06 6.73
CA GLU A 443 -24.23 43.14 7.06
C GLU A 443 -23.81 41.93 7.88
N ALA A 444 -22.72 41.29 7.46
CA ALA A 444 -22.18 40.14 8.14
C ALA A 444 -21.22 40.54 9.25
N LEU A 445 -21.73 40.52 10.48
CA LEU A 445 -20.92 40.66 11.69
C LEU A 445 -20.35 39.29 12.10
N PRO A 446 -19.35 39.22 12.99
CA PRO A 446 -18.74 37.94 13.36
C PRO A 446 -19.69 36.86 13.89
N GLN A 447 -20.82 37.24 14.51
CA GLN A 447 -21.76 36.32 15.13
C GLN A 447 -23.18 36.36 14.55
N GLU A 448 -23.49 37.32 13.68
CA GLU A 448 -24.85 37.51 13.16
C GLU A 448 -24.86 38.16 11.78
N LEU A 449 -25.95 37.93 11.04
CA LEU A 449 -26.29 38.70 9.85
C LEU A 449 -27.30 39.78 10.26
N ARG A 450 -26.84 41.03 10.37
CA ARG A 450 -27.65 42.16 10.80
C ARG A 450 -28.37 42.78 9.60
N LEU A 451 -29.70 42.86 9.65
CA LEU A 451 -30.49 43.56 8.64
C LEU A 451 -30.21 45.07 8.71
N LEU A 452 -29.72 45.64 7.62
CA LEU A 452 -29.49 47.08 7.45
C LEU A 452 -30.68 47.79 6.80
N LEU A 453 -31.37 47.10 5.89
CA LEU A 453 -32.42 47.69 5.07
C LEU A 453 -33.38 46.60 4.56
N ASP A 454 -34.66 46.93 4.54
CA ASP A 454 -35.72 46.11 3.95
C ASP A 454 -36.76 47.03 3.32
N LEU A 455 -36.81 47.06 1.99
CA LEU A 455 -37.75 47.91 1.27
C LEU A 455 -38.15 47.32 -0.09
N GLU A 456 -39.29 47.74 -0.60
CA GLU A 456 -39.74 47.43 -1.96
C GLU A 456 -39.43 48.60 -2.89
N ALA A 457 -38.79 48.34 -4.04
CA ALA A 457 -38.43 49.36 -5.04
C ALA A 457 -38.35 48.73 -6.45
N ASP A 458 -38.25 49.57 -7.48
CA ASP A 458 -38.17 49.10 -8.86
C ASP A 458 -36.74 48.75 -9.31
N SER A 459 -35.76 49.47 -8.77
CA SER A 459 -34.32 49.27 -9.01
C SER A 459 -33.50 49.96 -7.92
N TYR A 460 -32.21 49.66 -7.88
CA TYR A 460 -31.23 50.40 -7.09
C TYR A 460 -30.03 50.82 -7.93
N THR A 461 -29.38 51.90 -7.54
CA THR A 461 -28.12 52.38 -8.13
C THR A 461 -27.15 52.70 -7.01
N LEU A 462 -25.92 52.22 -7.12
CA LEU A 462 -24.83 52.63 -6.24
C LEU A 462 -24.34 54.01 -6.70
N VAL A 463 -24.51 55.04 -5.86
CA VAL A 463 -24.10 56.42 -6.20
C VAL A 463 -22.62 56.61 -5.92
N ARG A 464 -22.19 56.16 -4.74
CA ARG A 464 -20.79 56.05 -4.34
C ARG A 464 -20.71 55.02 -3.22
N LYS A 465 -19.50 54.75 -2.75
CA LYS A 465 -19.29 53.81 -1.64
C LYS A 465 -20.04 54.27 -0.38
N GLY A 466 -20.83 53.36 0.19
CA GLY A 466 -21.73 53.62 1.32
C GLY A 466 -23.08 54.23 0.94
N ASP A 467 -23.26 54.67 -0.32
CA ASP A 467 -24.45 55.39 -0.77
C ASP A 467 -25.19 54.62 -1.86
N VAL A 468 -26.41 54.20 -1.54
CA VAL A 468 -27.31 53.51 -2.45
C VAL A 468 -28.59 54.30 -2.64
N GLN A 469 -29.03 54.44 -3.88
CA GLN A 469 -30.27 55.10 -4.24
C GLN A 469 -31.25 54.08 -4.80
N PHE A 470 -32.49 54.12 -4.32
CA PHE A 470 -33.57 53.26 -4.82
C PHE A 470 -34.56 54.08 -5.64
N ASP A 471 -34.98 53.53 -6.78
CA ASP A 471 -35.98 54.12 -7.67
C ASP A 471 -37.38 53.58 -7.34
N ASN A 472 -38.35 54.48 -7.25
CA ASN A 472 -39.74 54.20 -6.87
C ASN A 472 -39.88 53.31 -5.61
N PRO A 473 -39.29 53.65 -4.46
CA PRO A 473 -39.56 52.91 -3.23
C PRO A 473 -41.07 52.91 -2.89
N ALA A 474 -41.54 51.85 -2.23
CA ALA A 474 -42.93 51.75 -1.76
C ALA A 474 -43.20 52.81 -0.69
N GLY A 475 -44.38 53.45 -0.74
CA GLY A 475 -44.80 54.51 0.20
C GLY A 475 -44.42 55.94 -0.22
N GLU A 476 -43.53 56.11 -1.20
CA GLU A 476 -42.90 57.40 -1.55
C GLU A 476 -43.49 58.07 -2.81
N GLY A 477 -44.48 57.43 -3.45
CA GLY A 477 -45.12 57.90 -4.69
C GLY A 477 -44.36 57.54 -5.98
N PRO A 478 -45.04 57.51 -7.16
CA PRO A 478 -44.39 57.21 -8.44
C PRO A 478 -43.36 58.27 -8.85
N GLY A 479 -42.23 57.86 -9.42
CA GLY A 479 -41.15 58.75 -9.89
C GLY A 479 -40.18 59.20 -8.81
N SER A 480 -40.34 58.74 -7.57
CA SER A 480 -39.47 59.10 -6.44
C SER A 480 -38.11 58.37 -6.50
N LYS A 481 -37.07 59.05 -6.04
CA LYS A 481 -35.73 58.47 -5.82
C LYS A 481 -35.34 58.75 -4.38
N VAL A 482 -34.88 57.72 -3.67
CA VAL A 482 -34.52 57.87 -2.25
C VAL A 482 -33.12 57.33 -2.03
N ALA A 483 -32.25 58.18 -1.48
CA ALA A 483 -30.88 57.84 -1.15
C ALA A 483 -30.76 57.38 0.31
N TYR A 484 -29.97 56.33 0.50
CA TYR A 484 -29.57 55.80 1.79
C TYR A 484 -28.05 55.82 1.88
N GLU A 485 -27.52 56.35 2.97
CA GLU A 485 -26.09 56.39 3.28
C GLU A 485 -25.80 55.51 4.50
N TYR A 486 -24.71 54.77 4.43
CA TYR A 486 -24.25 53.95 5.52
C TYR A 486 -23.62 54.83 6.61
N ARG A 487 -24.31 54.99 7.74
CA ARG A 487 -23.85 55.74 8.93
C ARG A 487 -24.21 55.00 10.21
N ASP A 488 -23.33 55.09 11.21
CA ASP A 488 -23.54 54.50 12.54
C ASP A 488 -23.92 53.01 12.53
N GLY A 489 -23.42 52.23 11.56
CA GLY A 489 -23.72 50.81 11.44
C GLY A 489 -25.08 50.48 10.81
N GLY A 490 -25.72 51.42 10.12
CA GLY A 490 -26.99 51.23 9.42
C GLY A 490 -27.09 52.04 8.13
N LEU A 491 -27.97 51.63 7.22
CA LEU A 491 -28.35 52.44 6.07
C LEU A 491 -29.45 53.42 6.50
N ARG A 492 -29.13 54.71 6.53
CA ARG A 492 -30.08 55.77 6.90
C ARG A 492 -30.45 56.59 5.68
N GLN A 493 -31.75 56.86 5.54
CA GLN A 493 -32.25 57.75 4.50
C GLN A 493 -31.66 59.15 4.70
N THR A 494 -31.01 59.69 3.67
CA THR A 494 -30.31 60.99 3.75
C THR A 494 -31.05 62.14 3.09
N GLN A 495 -32.04 61.85 2.24
CA GLN A 495 -33.02 62.81 1.71
C GLN A 495 -34.10 62.11 0.86
N GLN A 496 -35.33 62.64 0.91
CA GLN A 496 -36.41 62.35 -0.03
C GLN A 496 -36.33 63.39 -1.14
N THR A 497 -35.85 63.04 -2.34
CA THR A 497 -35.94 63.95 -3.48
C THR A 497 -37.34 63.85 -4.08
N GLN A 498 -38.30 64.56 -3.47
CA GLN A 498 -39.57 64.86 -4.16
C GLN A 498 -39.31 65.95 -5.20
N GLN A 499 -38.96 65.54 -6.43
CA GLN A 499 -38.82 66.37 -7.63
C GLN A 499 -37.82 67.56 -7.53
N PRO A 500 -37.28 68.08 -8.65
CA PRO A 500 -36.14 68.98 -8.60
C PRO A 500 -36.52 70.31 -7.93
N PRO A 501 -35.74 70.82 -6.95
CA PRO A 501 -35.61 72.25 -6.81
C PRO A 501 -35.06 72.75 -8.15
N GLN A 502 -35.67 73.82 -8.69
CA GLN A 502 -34.98 74.65 -9.68
C GLN A 502 -33.58 74.95 -9.12
N GLN A 503 -32.55 74.31 -9.69
CA GLN A 503 -31.18 74.56 -9.30
C GLN A 503 -30.86 76.01 -9.68
N PRO A 504 -30.31 76.81 -8.76
CA PRO A 504 -29.42 77.89 -9.15
C PRO A 504 -28.35 77.27 -10.05
N GLN A 505 -28.20 77.84 -11.24
CA GLN A 505 -27.31 77.42 -12.31
C GLN A 505 -25.95 76.89 -11.79
N ALA A 506 -25.79 75.58 -11.82
CA ALA A 506 -24.49 74.96 -12.08
C ALA A 506 -24.43 74.68 -13.60
N PRO A 507 -23.24 74.77 -14.25
CA PRO A 507 -23.15 74.88 -15.70
C PRO A 507 -23.71 73.62 -16.39
N PRO A 508 -24.29 73.74 -17.59
CA PRO A 508 -25.12 72.70 -18.20
C PRO A 508 -24.37 71.39 -18.38
N GLN A 509 -24.87 70.29 -17.79
CA GLN A 509 -24.56 68.95 -18.27
C GLN A 509 -25.28 68.77 -19.60
N GLN A 510 -24.50 68.76 -20.69
CA GLN A 510 -24.98 68.65 -22.05
C GLN A 510 -25.67 67.29 -22.25
N SER A 511 -26.95 67.30 -22.61
CA SER A 511 -27.64 66.12 -23.10
C SER A 511 -27.01 65.67 -24.43
N TYR A 512 -26.46 64.47 -24.48
CA TYR A 512 -25.89 63.89 -25.69
C TYR A 512 -26.93 63.00 -26.38
N LYS A 513 -27.13 63.18 -27.68
CA LYS A 513 -27.96 62.29 -28.50
C LYS A 513 -27.14 61.10 -28.96
N LEU A 514 -27.59 59.87 -28.66
CA LEU A 514 -26.95 58.66 -29.19
C LEU A 514 -27.28 58.55 -30.69
N VAL A 515 -26.25 58.46 -31.53
CA VAL A 515 -26.37 58.40 -32.99
C VAL A 515 -25.37 57.38 -33.55
N THR A 516 -25.56 56.93 -34.78
CA THR A 516 -24.50 56.23 -35.52
C THR A 516 -23.60 57.22 -36.26
N VAL A 517 -22.47 56.76 -36.81
CA VAL A 517 -21.60 57.62 -37.65
C VAL A 517 -22.35 58.12 -38.90
N GLU A 518 -23.28 57.33 -39.44
CA GLU A 518 -24.11 57.69 -40.60
C GLU A 518 -25.12 58.81 -40.29
N ASP A 519 -25.56 58.90 -39.04
CA ASP A 519 -26.54 59.89 -38.57
C ASP A 519 -25.92 61.25 -38.21
N LEU A 520 -24.58 61.37 -38.26
CA LEU A 520 -23.86 62.61 -37.93
C LEU A 520 -24.31 63.82 -38.77
N PRO A 521 -24.51 63.72 -40.11
CA PRO A 521 -25.00 64.84 -40.92
C PRO A 521 -26.38 65.35 -40.53
N ASN A 522 -27.20 64.49 -39.90
CA ASN A 522 -28.56 64.79 -39.46
C ASN A 522 -28.61 65.41 -38.05
N SER A 523 -27.46 65.51 -37.36
CA SER A 523 -27.36 65.99 -35.98
C SER A 523 -26.51 67.27 -35.87
N LYS A 524 -26.66 68.18 -36.84
CA LYS A 524 -25.93 69.45 -36.89
C LYS A 524 -26.23 70.31 -35.66
N ALA A 525 -25.18 70.81 -35.02
CA ALA A 525 -25.24 71.64 -33.81
C ALA A 525 -25.82 70.95 -32.56
N GLU A 526 -25.94 69.62 -32.57
CA GLU A 526 -26.24 68.81 -31.39
C GLU A 526 -24.97 68.15 -30.86
N ASN A 527 -24.83 68.03 -29.54
CA ASN A 527 -23.78 67.17 -28.98
C ASN A 527 -24.25 65.72 -29.13
N VAL A 528 -23.45 64.92 -29.80
CA VAL A 528 -23.74 63.54 -30.16
C VAL A 528 -22.82 62.59 -29.42
N ARG A 529 -23.32 61.37 -29.20
CA ARG A 529 -22.55 60.24 -28.68
C ARG A 529 -22.67 59.07 -29.65
N PHE A 530 -21.56 58.44 -30.01
CA PHE A 530 -21.54 57.30 -30.93
C PHE A 530 -20.35 56.40 -30.63
N GLU A 531 -20.43 55.14 -31.01
CA GLU A 531 -19.30 54.20 -30.93
C GLU A 531 -18.56 54.15 -32.28
N CYS A 532 -17.24 54.04 -32.23
CA CYS A 532 -16.42 53.72 -33.39
C CYS A 532 -15.13 53.00 -32.98
N ASP A 533 -14.47 52.33 -33.92
CA ASP A 533 -13.14 51.77 -33.71
C ASP A 533 -12.07 52.78 -34.16
N ILE A 534 -11.18 53.18 -33.26
CA ILE A 534 -10.08 54.09 -33.61
C ILE A 534 -8.99 53.32 -34.33
N VAL A 535 -8.93 53.48 -35.65
CA VAL A 535 -8.01 52.76 -36.54
C VAL A 535 -6.66 53.47 -36.68
N THR A 536 -6.62 54.81 -36.65
CA THR A 536 -5.38 55.59 -36.76
C THR A 536 -5.36 56.75 -35.77
N VAL A 537 -4.18 57.05 -35.22
CA VAL A 537 -3.94 58.20 -34.35
C VAL A 537 -2.80 59.01 -34.97
N ASP A 538 -3.03 60.30 -35.19
CA ASP A 538 -2.05 61.22 -35.75
C ASP A 538 -2.02 62.52 -34.92
N GLY A 539 -1.03 62.61 -34.03
CA GLY A 539 -0.85 63.74 -33.13
C GLY A 539 -2.07 63.99 -32.24
N SER A 540 -2.72 65.14 -32.42
CA SER A 540 -3.91 65.54 -31.67
C SER A 540 -5.22 64.99 -32.23
N ASN A 541 -5.18 64.28 -33.36
CA ASN A 541 -6.36 63.78 -34.06
C ASN A 541 -6.38 62.25 -34.08
N ALA A 542 -7.58 61.68 -34.18
CA ALA A 542 -7.77 60.26 -34.39
C ALA A 542 -8.76 60.02 -35.52
N LEU A 543 -8.59 58.92 -36.24
CA LEU A 543 -9.51 58.46 -37.26
C LEU A 543 -10.24 57.24 -36.71
N GLY A 544 -11.56 57.38 -36.55
CA GLY A 544 -12.47 56.30 -36.21
C GLY A 544 -13.15 55.72 -37.44
N GLU A 545 -13.53 54.45 -37.35
CA GLU A 545 -14.29 53.72 -38.35
C GLU A 545 -15.51 53.05 -37.69
N SER A 546 -16.69 53.20 -38.29
CA SER A 546 -17.89 52.45 -37.95
C SER A 546 -18.68 52.21 -39.23
N ASP A 547 -19.17 50.99 -39.44
CA ASP A 547 -20.05 50.63 -40.56
C ASP A 547 -19.53 51.10 -41.94
N ASN A 548 -18.22 50.95 -42.16
CA ASN A 548 -17.51 51.33 -43.40
C ASN A 548 -17.54 52.84 -43.71
N GLN A 549 -17.78 53.66 -42.68
CA GLN A 549 -17.69 55.12 -42.72
C GLN A 549 -16.61 55.61 -41.78
N TYR A 550 -15.92 56.67 -42.20
CA TYR A 550 -14.82 57.25 -41.45
C TYR A 550 -15.23 58.53 -40.74
N VAL A 551 -14.72 58.69 -39.52
CA VAL A 551 -14.89 59.90 -38.71
C VAL A 551 -13.54 60.42 -38.22
N LEU A 552 -13.23 61.66 -38.57
CA LEU A 552 -12.08 62.39 -38.08
C LEU A 552 -12.45 63.05 -36.74
N LEU A 553 -11.79 62.60 -35.69
CA LEU A 553 -11.91 63.08 -34.33
C LEU A 553 -10.86 64.16 -34.09
N THR A 554 -11.31 65.38 -33.84
CA THR A 554 -10.45 66.56 -33.61
C THR A 554 -10.78 67.20 -32.27
N GLY A 555 -9.81 67.74 -31.55
CA GLY A 555 -10.08 68.61 -30.39
C GLY A 555 -9.63 68.12 -29.02
N SER A 556 -9.30 69.12 -28.19
CA SER A 556 -8.88 69.06 -26.79
C SER A 556 -9.92 69.80 -25.96
N GLY A 557 -10.87 69.08 -25.34
CA GLY A 557 -11.88 69.62 -24.44
C GLY A 557 -11.49 69.47 -22.97
N ASN A 558 -11.29 70.58 -22.27
CA ASN A 558 -11.00 70.71 -20.83
C ASN A 558 -9.71 70.04 -20.28
N GLY A 559 -8.55 70.57 -20.67
CA GLY A 559 -7.34 70.56 -19.82
C GLY A 559 -6.57 69.24 -19.68
N ALA A 560 -7.03 68.14 -20.25
CA ALA A 560 -6.27 66.90 -20.35
C ALA A 560 -5.97 66.59 -21.83
N LYS A 561 -4.71 66.25 -22.14
CA LYS A 561 -4.31 65.70 -23.45
C LYS A 561 -5.20 64.49 -23.75
N ALA A 562 -5.97 64.51 -24.84
CA ALA A 562 -6.66 63.33 -25.33
C ALA A 562 -5.61 62.28 -25.74
N ASN A 563 -5.30 61.35 -24.83
CA ASN A 563 -4.42 60.22 -25.10
C ASN A 563 -5.20 59.19 -25.92
N TRP A 564 -5.26 59.38 -27.23
CA TRP A 564 -5.91 58.46 -28.15
C TRP A 564 -5.26 57.06 -28.08
N LYS A 565 -6.09 56.04 -27.91
CA LYS A 565 -5.74 54.62 -28.05
C LYS A 565 -6.51 54.05 -29.24
N ARG A 566 -5.89 53.08 -29.92
CA ARG A 566 -6.58 52.27 -30.95
C ARG A 566 -7.53 51.28 -30.29
N GLY A 567 -8.58 50.91 -31.00
CA GLY A 567 -9.64 50.03 -30.52
C GLY A 567 -10.98 50.75 -30.36
N ASN A 568 -12.01 49.99 -30.00
CA ASN A 568 -13.36 50.48 -29.79
C ASN A 568 -13.38 51.60 -28.74
N ALA A 569 -14.09 52.69 -29.06
CA ALA A 569 -14.25 53.83 -28.19
C ALA A 569 -15.66 54.41 -28.33
N LEU A 570 -16.21 54.85 -27.19
CA LEU A 570 -17.43 55.64 -27.13
C LEU A 570 -17.03 57.12 -27.18
N ILE A 571 -17.38 57.79 -28.28
CA ILE A 571 -17.06 59.18 -28.55
C ILE A 571 -18.25 60.06 -28.19
N THR A 572 -17.98 61.16 -27.48
CA THR A 572 -18.94 62.25 -27.29
C THR A 572 -18.37 63.53 -27.88
N GLY A 573 -19.09 64.18 -28.78
CA GLY A 573 -18.59 65.36 -29.49
C GLY A 573 -19.65 66.08 -30.30
N MET A 574 -19.22 67.09 -31.06
CA MET A 574 -20.10 67.86 -31.95
C MET A 574 -19.70 67.63 -33.40
N TYR A 575 -20.65 67.28 -34.27
CA TYR A 575 -20.41 67.17 -35.70
C TYR A 575 -20.16 68.56 -36.32
N THR A 576 -19.05 68.71 -37.05
CA THR A 576 -18.58 70.00 -37.59
C THR A 576 -18.55 70.06 -39.11
N GLY A 577 -18.81 68.95 -39.81
CA GLY A 577 -18.84 68.90 -41.27
C GLY A 577 -18.26 67.58 -41.81
N ALA A 578 -18.08 67.50 -43.11
CA ALA A 578 -17.42 66.38 -43.77
C ALA A 578 -16.33 66.91 -44.71
N GLU A 579 -15.26 66.16 -44.89
CA GLU A 579 -14.22 66.47 -45.85
C GLU A 579 -13.77 65.22 -46.62
N GLN A 580 -13.23 65.41 -47.82
CA GLN A 580 -12.61 64.33 -48.56
C GLN A 580 -11.17 64.15 -48.09
N MET A 581 -10.85 62.96 -47.59
CA MET A 581 -9.50 62.60 -47.15
C MET A 581 -9.00 61.42 -47.97
N LYS A 582 -7.71 61.43 -48.30
CA LYS A 582 -7.06 60.29 -48.94
C LYS A 582 -6.60 59.30 -47.86
N ILE A 583 -7.26 58.14 -47.81
CA ILE A 583 -6.91 57.05 -46.88
C ILE A 583 -6.35 55.92 -47.74
N GLY A 584 -5.03 55.71 -47.67
CA GLY A 584 -4.33 54.82 -48.60
C GLY A 584 -4.34 55.34 -50.04
N SER A 585 -4.87 54.55 -50.97
CA SER A 585 -4.99 54.90 -52.40
C SER A 585 -6.35 55.49 -52.79
N GLN A 586 -7.32 55.54 -51.86
CA GLN A 586 -8.69 55.98 -52.12
C GLN A 586 -9.00 57.33 -51.47
N THR A 587 -9.80 58.14 -52.16
CA THR A 587 -10.39 59.37 -51.60
C THR A 587 -11.75 59.02 -51.02
N VAL A 588 -11.92 59.17 -49.71
CA VAL A 588 -13.16 58.86 -48.99
C VAL A 588 -13.71 60.10 -48.30
N ASN A 589 -15.03 60.16 -48.14
CA ASN A 589 -15.68 61.23 -47.38
C ASN A 589 -15.60 60.88 -45.89
N VAL A 590 -15.05 61.79 -45.09
CA VAL A 590 -14.81 61.60 -43.66
C VAL A 590 -15.61 62.64 -42.88
N TYR A 591 -16.44 62.20 -41.95
CA TYR A 591 -17.17 63.09 -41.05
C TYR A 591 -16.24 63.66 -40.00
N ARG A 592 -16.35 64.95 -39.69
CA ARG A 592 -15.50 65.62 -38.70
C ARG A 592 -16.29 65.87 -37.43
N VAL A 593 -15.77 65.36 -36.32
CA VAL A 593 -16.35 65.56 -34.99
C VAL A 593 -15.33 66.26 -34.10
N GLN A 594 -15.77 67.34 -33.46
CA GLN A 594 -15.01 67.96 -32.38
C GLN A 594 -15.31 67.21 -31.08
N VAL A 595 -14.32 66.48 -30.56
CA VAL A 595 -14.50 65.59 -29.41
C VAL A 595 -14.49 66.37 -28.10
N LEU A 596 -15.49 66.07 -27.28
CA LEU A 596 -15.66 66.59 -25.92
C LEU A 596 -15.20 65.55 -24.90
N GLU A 597 -15.56 64.28 -25.08
CA GLU A 597 -15.13 63.15 -24.23
C GLU A 597 -14.90 61.87 -25.06
N VAL A 598 -13.95 61.04 -24.63
CA VAL A 598 -13.70 59.70 -25.19
C VAL A 598 -13.63 58.69 -24.04
N HIS A 599 -14.35 57.59 -24.17
CA HIS A 599 -14.35 56.49 -23.21
C HIS A 599 -13.94 55.18 -23.91
N TYR A 600 -12.98 54.46 -23.31
CA TYR A 600 -12.55 53.15 -23.79
C TYR A 600 -13.18 52.08 -22.88
N PRO A 601 -13.70 50.97 -23.44
CA PRO A 601 -14.25 49.87 -22.66
C PRO A 601 -13.21 49.15 -21.78
#